data_AF-A0A935C0Y3-F1
#
_entry.id   AF-A0A935C0Y3-F1
#
_cell.length_a   1.000
_cell.length_b   1.000
_cell.length_c   1.000
_cell.angle_alpha   90.00
_cell.angle_beta   90.00
_cell.angle_gamma   90.00
#
_symmetry.space_group_name_H-M   'P 1'
#
loop_
_entity.id
_entity.type
_entity.pdbx_description
1 polymer ?
#
loop_
_entity_poly.entity_id
_entity_poly.type
_entity_poly.pdbx_seq_one_letter_code
_entity_poly.pdbx_strand_id
1 'polypeptide(L)'
;MLNNDMIGWANDNRLDNTIRYSNDGIRDIQHAAASLFTRLITYDSRYHRGTDATAFFEAYGDIVGGIGSYPVLGNPHYHQPSDLLEAINHQLITETSRTTVATLMLLASSPSRLQGVKVAGYNGNRAELTWAPAPEKNVTGYLVSYGEPARQLKVTSPRITLNGVAPNTIVRIKAVNSRGLTGWDWVRIPLKIPTDATAK
;
A
#
# COMPACT_ATOMS: atom_id res chain seq x y z
N MET A 1 -7.36 -5.44 -0.02
CA MET A 1 -8.82 -5.31 0.16
C MET A 1 -9.15 -3.82 0.14
N LEU A 2 -10.21 -3.42 -0.56
CA LEU A 2 -10.70 -2.04 -0.57
C LEU A 2 -12.05 -1.98 0.15
N ASN A 3 -12.10 -1.29 1.29
CA ASN A 3 -13.32 -1.10 2.07
C ASN A 3 -13.87 0.31 1.86
N ASN A 4 -14.91 0.43 1.04
CA ASN A 4 -15.61 1.70 0.85
C ASN A 4 -16.80 1.76 1.80
N ASP A 5 -16.82 2.76 2.67
CA ASP A 5 -17.85 2.88 3.71
C ASP A 5 -18.14 4.35 3.99
N MET A 6 -19.42 4.72 4.08
CA MET A 6 -19.85 6.13 4.22
C MET A 6 -19.28 7.06 3.14
N ILE A 7 -19.42 6.69 1.87
CA ILE A 7 -18.83 7.42 0.73
C ILE A 7 -19.72 8.53 0.14
N GLY A 8 -20.97 8.63 0.58
CA GLY A 8 -21.98 9.46 -0.08
C GLY A 8 -22.25 10.80 0.57
N TRP A 9 -21.91 10.99 1.84
CA TRP A 9 -22.17 12.24 2.54
C TRP A 9 -21.10 13.28 2.25
N ALA A 10 -21.51 14.52 1.97
CA ALA A 10 -20.63 15.67 1.79
C ALA A 10 -21.05 16.78 2.77
N ASN A 11 -20.08 17.36 3.47
CA ASN A 11 -20.33 18.46 4.42
C ASN A 11 -20.67 19.78 3.69
N ASP A 12 -20.08 19.97 2.52
CA ASP A 12 -20.26 21.16 1.68
C ASP A 12 -20.24 20.77 0.18
N ASN A 13 -19.95 21.71 -0.70
CA ASN A 13 -19.92 21.48 -2.15
C ASN A 13 -18.64 20.77 -2.63
N ARG A 14 -17.66 20.53 -1.76
CA ARG A 14 -16.45 19.79 -2.10
C ARG A 14 -16.78 18.32 -2.27
N LEU A 15 -16.14 17.72 -3.27
CA LEU A 15 -16.18 16.28 -3.48
C LEU A 15 -14.98 15.68 -2.75
N ASP A 16 -15.03 15.68 -1.42
CA ASP A 16 -13.92 15.23 -0.58
C ASP A 16 -14.26 13.98 0.23
N ASN A 17 -13.25 13.15 0.45
CA ASN A 17 -13.39 11.92 1.21
C ASN A 17 -12.05 11.47 1.80
N THR A 18 -12.07 10.52 2.74
CA THR A 18 -10.84 10.04 3.39
C THR A 18 -10.39 8.73 2.77
N ILE A 19 -9.13 8.63 2.39
CA ILE A 19 -8.46 7.34 2.18
C ILE A 19 -8.12 6.77 3.56
N ARG A 20 -8.75 5.64 3.88
CA ARG A 20 -8.57 4.90 5.13
C ARG A 20 -7.70 3.70 4.82
N TYR A 21 -6.52 3.65 5.42
CA TYR A 21 -5.51 2.67 5.02
C TYR A 21 -4.74 2.08 6.20
N SER A 22 -4.29 0.84 6.03
CA SER A 22 -3.18 0.28 6.78
C SER A 22 -1.89 0.23 5.96
N ASN A 23 -2.01 0.21 4.62
CA ASN A 23 -0.90 0.12 3.68
C ASN A 23 -0.64 1.42 2.92
N ASP A 24 0.60 1.92 3.01
CA ASP A 24 1.02 3.14 2.29
C ASP A 24 0.96 2.96 0.76
N GLY A 25 1.29 1.79 0.23
CA GLY A 25 1.23 1.52 -1.20
C GLY A 25 -0.18 1.58 -1.76
N ILE A 26 -1.17 1.01 -1.06
CA ILE A 26 -2.58 1.12 -1.46
C ILE A 26 -3.06 2.57 -1.38
N ARG A 27 -2.70 3.30 -0.30
CA ARG A 27 -3.00 4.73 -0.16
C ARG A 27 -2.47 5.53 -1.35
N ASP A 28 -1.20 5.34 -1.69
CA ASP A 28 -0.54 6.07 -2.78
C ASP A 28 -1.22 5.81 -4.12
N ILE A 29 -1.69 4.57 -4.36
CA ILE A 29 -2.48 4.25 -5.55
C ILE A 29 -3.82 4.95 -5.53
N GLN A 30 -4.52 4.99 -4.40
CA GLN A 30 -5.82 5.67 -4.30
C GLN A 30 -5.68 7.18 -4.52
N HIS A 31 -4.60 7.80 -4.01
CA HIS A 31 -4.25 9.19 -4.32
C HIS A 31 -3.99 9.41 -5.80
N ALA A 32 -3.17 8.56 -6.42
CA ALA A 32 -2.87 8.66 -7.84
C ALA A 32 -4.13 8.47 -8.70
N ALA A 33 -4.98 7.51 -8.32
CA ALA A 33 -6.26 7.24 -8.98
C ALA A 33 -7.21 8.45 -8.88
N ALA A 34 -7.33 9.04 -7.68
CA ALA A 34 -8.13 10.24 -7.46
C ALA A 34 -7.61 11.41 -8.31
N SER A 35 -6.29 11.65 -8.26
CA SER A 35 -5.64 12.77 -8.94
C SER A 35 -5.72 12.69 -10.46
N LEU A 36 -5.64 11.49 -11.05
CA LEU A 36 -5.57 11.31 -12.50
C LEU A 36 -6.93 11.12 -13.16
N PHE A 37 -7.92 10.56 -12.46
CA PHE A 37 -9.15 10.09 -13.09
C PHE A 37 -10.43 10.73 -12.55
N THR A 38 -10.34 11.58 -11.53
CA THR A 38 -11.51 12.09 -10.79
C THR A 38 -11.33 13.54 -10.34
N ARG A 39 -12.37 14.10 -9.73
CA ARG A 39 -12.36 15.38 -9.00
C ARG A 39 -12.29 15.18 -7.48
N LEU A 40 -12.07 13.95 -7.02
CA LEU A 40 -12.09 13.61 -5.61
C LEU A 40 -10.90 14.25 -4.89
N ILE A 41 -11.18 15.01 -3.83
CA ILE A 41 -10.18 15.50 -2.90
C ILE A 41 -10.03 14.45 -1.79
N THR A 42 -8.81 14.03 -1.52
CA THR A 42 -8.52 12.93 -0.61
C THR A 42 -7.77 13.40 0.63
N TYR A 43 -8.28 13.04 1.80
CA TYR A 43 -7.56 13.12 3.07
C TYR A 43 -6.99 11.76 3.43
N ASP A 44 -6.01 11.74 4.33
CA ASP A 44 -5.39 10.51 4.79
C ASP A 44 -5.75 10.20 6.24
N SER A 45 -6.13 8.96 6.48
CA SER A 45 -6.21 8.42 7.83
C SER A 45 -5.67 7.01 7.88
N ARG A 46 -4.64 6.81 8.71
CA ARG A 46 -4.14 5.46 9.01
C ARG A 46 -5.09 4.78 9.98
N TYR A 47 -6.20 4.30 9.44
CA TYR A 47 -7.35 3.78 10.18
C TYR A 47 -7.98 2.62 9.41
N HIS A 48 -8.24 1.52 10.11
CA HIS A 48 -8.89 0.34 9.54
C HIS A 48 -9.97 -0.25 10.46
N ARG A 49 -10.18 0.36 11.64
CA ARG A 49 -11.10 -0.14 12.66
C ARG A 49 -12.54 0.27 12.36
N GLY A 50 -13.50 -0.26 13.13
CA GLY A 50 -14.90 0.19 13.08
C GLY A 50 -15.66 -0.15 11.80
N THR A 51 -15.08 -0.99 10.93
CA THR A 51 -15.65 -1.45 9.66
C THR A 51 -15.16 -2.86 9.34
N ASP A 52 -15.67 -3.47 8.26
CA ASP A 52 -15.25 -4.79 7.77
C ASP A 52 -13.75 -4.89 7.45
N ALA A 53 -13.08 -3.76 7.22
CA ALA A 53 -11.64 -3.68 7.06
C ALA A 53 -10.86 -4.34 8.22
N THR A 54 -11.40 -4.30 9.44
CA THR A 54 -10.76 -4.85 10.64
C THR A 54 -10.54 -6.35 10.53
N ALA A 55 -11.56 -7.09 10.09
CA ALA A 55 -11.49 -8.55 9.97
C ALA A 55 -10.40 -8.99 8.97
N PHE A 56 -10.29 -8.27 7.85
CA PHE A 56 -9.24 -8.53 6.86
C PHE A 56 -7.86 -8.14 7.37
N PHE A 57 -7.74 -7.06 8.13
CA PHE A 57 -6.48 -6.69 8.74
C PHE A 57 -6.00 -7.71 9.77
N GLU A 58 -6.89 -8.25 10.60
CA GLU A 58 -6.53 -9.26 11.59
C GLU A 58 -6.09 -10.58 10.94
N ALA A 59 -6.76 -10.98 9.85
CA ALA A 59 -6.45 -12.23 9.15
C ALA A 59 -5.21 -12.13 8.23
N TYR A 60 -5.01 -10.99 7.57
CA TYR A 60 -4.03 -10.86 6.49
C TYR A 60 -3.03 -9.70 6.67
N GLY A 61 -3.19 -8.91 7.72
CA GLY A 61 -2.33 -7.79 8.06
C GLY A 61 -2.54 -6.55 7.20
N ASP A 62 -1.42 -5.86 6.98
CA ASP A 62 -1.28 -4.61 6.24
C ASP A 62 -1.54 -4.81 4.72
N ILE A 63 -2.81 -5.04 4.38
CA ILE A 63 -3.31 -5.19 3.00
C ILE A 63 -4.65 -4.48 2.78
N VAL A 64 -4.98 -3.50 3.62
CA VAL A 64 -6.28 -2.82 3.63
C VAL A 64 -6.12 -1.36 3.21
N GLY A 65 -6.97 -0.94 2.28
CA GLY A 65 -7.26 0.45 1.96
C GLY A 65 -8.75 0.64 1.73
N GLY A 66 -9.15 1.80 1.23
CA GLY A 66 -10.56 2.11 0.98
C GLY A 66 -10.88 3.58 1.21
N ILE A 67 -12.07 4.00 0.78
CA ILE A 67 -12.51 5.39 0.92
C ILE A 67 -13.70 5.46 1.87
N GLY A 68 -13.72 6.45 2.76
CA GLY A 68 -14.85 6.68 3.64
C GLY A 68 -14.76 7.97 4.44
N SER A 69 -15.91 8.60 4.70
CA SER A 69 -15.94 9.94 5.29
C SER A 69 -15.38 9.96 6.72
N TYR A 70 -15.61 8.93 7.52
CA TYR A 70 -15.04 8.78 8.86
C TYR A 70 -13.58 8.27 8.79
N PRO A 71 -12.61 8.77 9.60
CA PRO A 71 -12.81 9.64 10.77
C PRO A 71 -12.67 11.14 10.52
N VAL A 72 -12.37 11.60 9.30
CA VAL A 72 -12.02 13.01 9.06
C VAL A 72 -13.24 13.90 8.85
N LEU A 73 -14.20 13.46 8.04
CA LEU A 73 -15.35 14.25 7.62
C LEU A 73 -16.63 13.88 8.39
N GLY A 74 -16.91 12.59 8.53
CA GLY A 74 -18.00 12.02 9.36
C GLY A 74 -19.42 12.53 9.09
N ASN A 75 -20.33 11.67 8.62
CA ASN A 75 -21.76 12.01 8.50
C ASN A 75 -22.42 12.20 9.90
N PRO A 76 -22.94 13.38 10.26
CA PRO A 76 -23.60 13.60 11.56
C PRO A 76 -24.94 12.85 11.68
N HIS A 77 -25.51 12.38 10.57
CA HIS A 77 -26.72 11.57 10.54
C HIS A 77 -26.45 10.08 10.73
N TYR A 78 -25.19 9.66 10.74
CA TYR A 78 -24.83 8.25 10.84
C TYR A 78 -25.39 7.61 12.12
N HIS A 79 -25.96 6.41 12.00
CA HIS A 79 -26.72 5.72 13.06
C HIS A 79 -27.96 6.48 13.58
N GLN A 80 -28.45 7.49 12.86
CA GLN A 80 -29.70 8.19 13.17
C GLN A 80 -30.80 7.84 12.15
N PRO A 81 -32.09 7.98 12.52
CA PRO A 81 -33.19 7.86 11.56
C PRO A 81 -33.15 8.87 10.40
N SER A 82 -32.30 9.90 10.50
CA SER A 82 -32.07 10.90 9.45
C SER A 82 -30.95 10.52 8.48
N ASP A 83 -30.36 9.33 8.57
CA ASP A 83 -29.44 8.79 7.57
C ASP A 83 -30.22 8.36 6.31
N LEU A 84 -30.61 9.35 5.52
CA LEU A 84 -31.53 9.21 4.40
C LEU A 84 -30.85 9.52 3.07
N LEU A 85 -31.46 9.07 1.96
CA LEU A 85 -30.92 9.25 0.61
C LEU A 85 -30.78 10.73 0.23
N GLU A 86 -31.62 11.60 0.78
CA GLU A 86 -31.60 13.05 0.57
C GLU A 86 -30.30 13.71 1.06
N ALA A 87 -29.59 13.09 2.00
CA ALA A 87 -28.29 13.56 2.49
C ALA A 87 -27.10 13.05 1.64
N ILE A 88 -27.37 12.29 0.57
CA ILE A 88 -26.35 11.66 -0.27
C ILE A 88 -26.03 12.51 -1.50
N ASN A 89 -24.75 12.87 -1.63
CA ASN A 89 -24.20 13.47 -2.82
C ASN A 89 -23.79 12.39 -3.84
N HIS A 90 -24.62 12.21 -4.87
CA HIS A 90 -24.37 11.23 -5.93
C HIS A 90 -23.16 11.55 -6.81
N GLN A 91 -22.74 12.82 -6.91
CA GLN A 91 -21.49 13.17 -7.58
C GLN A 91 -20.29 12.66 -6.79
N LEU A 92 -20.29 12.80 -5.45
CA LEU A 92 -19.24 12.26 -4.59
C LEU A 92 -19.15 10.72 -4.70
N ILE A 93 -20.30 10.03 -4.73
CA ILE A 93 -20.33 8.59 -5.00
C ILE A 93 -19.70 8.26 -6.35
N THR A 94 -20.01 9.05 -7.38
CA THR A 94 -19.46 8.84 -8.73
C THR A 94 -17.94 8.99 -8.75
N GLU A 95 -17.41 10.06 -8.16
CA GLU A 95 -15.96 10.28 -8.09
C GLU A 95 -15.26 9.20 -7.24
N THR A 96 -15.83 8.82 -6.09
CA THR A 96 -15.30 7.74 -5.26
C THR A 96 -15.31 6.39 -5.99
N SER A 97 -16.37 6.11 -6.75
CA SER A 97 -16.49 4.88 -7.55
C SER A 97 -15.43 4.84 -8.65
N ARG A 98 -15.22 5.96 -9.36
CA ARG A 98 -14.17 6.07 -10.39
C ARG A 98 -12.78 5.86 -9.81
N THR A 99 -12.47 6.48 -8.66
CA THR A 99 -11.20 6.28 -7.94
C THR A 99 -11.01 4.81 -7.57
N THR A 100 -12.07 4.16 -7.07
CA THR A 100 -12.03 2.74 -6.68
C THR A 100 -11.76 1.84 -7.88
N VAL A 101 -12.47 2.05 -9.00
CA VAL A 101 -12.26 1.26 -10.22
C VAL A 101 -10.84 1.43 -10.74
N ALA A 102 -10.32 2.67 -10.83
CA ALA A 102 -8.94 2.92 -11.26
C ALA A 102 -7.91 2.25 -10.33
N THR A 103 -8.14 2.29 -9.02
CA THR A 103 -7.32 1.60 -8.02
C THR A 103 -7.31 0.09 -8.26
N LEU A 104 -8.49 -0.51 -8.44
CA LEU A 104 -8.64 -1.95 -8.71
C LEU A 104 -7.91 -2.36 -9.98
N MET A 105 -8.02 -1.57 -11.06
CA MET A 105 -7.33 -1.87 -12.32
C MET A 105 -5.81 -1.89 -12.17
N LEU A 106 -5.23 -0.95 -11.41
CA LEU A 106 -3.80 -0.95 -11.18
C LEU A 106 -3.37 -2.11 -10.25
N LEU A 107 -4.10 -2.36 -9.17
CA LEU A 107 -3.81 -3.47 -8.25
C LEU A 107 -3.88 -4.83 -8.97
N ALA A 108 -4.90 -5.06 -9.78
CA ALA A 108 -5.05 -6.30 -10.56
C ALA A 108 -3.99 -6.45 -11.66
N SER A 109 -3.46 -5.33 -12.16
CA SER A 109 -2.46 -5.34 -13.22
C SER A 109 -1.01 -5.41 -12.73
N SER A 110 -0.79 -5.08 -11.46
CA SER A 110 0.53 -4.99 -10.84
C SER A 110 0.85 -6.26 -10.04
N PRO A 111 2.12 -6.69 -9.97
CA PRO A 111 2.50 -7.77 -9.08
C PRO A 111 2.08 -7.52 -7.62
N SER A 112 1.72 -8.58 -6.91
CA SER A 112 1.44 -8.51 -5.48
C SER A 112 2.66 -8.14 -4.66
N ARG A 113 2.42 -7.65 -3.42
CA ARG A 113 3.47 -7.47 -2.42
C ARG A 113 4.19 -8.81 -2.18
N LEU A 114 5.53 -8.76 -2.18
CA LEU A 114 6.35 -9.95 -1.97
C LEU A 114 6.20 -10.51 -0.56
N GLN A 115 6.37 -11.82 -0.42
CA GLN A 115 6.30 -12.52 0.85
C GLN A 115 7.65 -13.17 1.20
N GLY A 116 7.83 -13.53 2.47
CA GLY A 116 9.01 -14.28 2.93
C GLY A 116 10.34 -13.54 2.77
N VAL A 117 10.33 -12.21 2.68
CA VAL A 117 11.55 -11.40 2.57
C VAL A 117 12.35 -11.53 3.86
N LYS A 118 13.62 -11.96 3.75
CA LYS A 118 14.53 -12.13 4.89
C LYS A 118 15.96 -11.81 4.52
N VAL A 119 16.74 -11.39 5.51
CA VAL A 119 18.20 -11.33 5.45
C VAL A 119 18.75 -12.72 5.79
N ALA A 120 19.25 -13.43 4.79
CA ALA A 120 19.83 -14.76 4.95
C ALA A 120 21.22 -14.72 5.60
N GLY A 121 21.95 -13.62 5.44
CA GLY A 121 23.23 -13.38 6.10
C GLY A 121 23.64 -11.91 6.01
N TYR A 122 24.26 -11.38 7.06
CA TYR A 122 24.82 -10.03 7.07
C TYR A 122 26.03 -9.96 7.99
N ASN A 123 27.14 -9.40 7.49
CA ASN A 123 28.41 -9.29 8.24
C ASN A 123 28.84 -7.83 8.51
N GLY A 124 27.91 -6.87 8.40
CA GLY A 124 28.22 -5.44 8.56
C GLY A 124 28.59 -4.70 7.27
N ASN A 125 28.87 -5.41 6.18
CA ASN A 125 29.20 -4.80 4.88
C ASN A 125 28.59 -5.53 3.67
N ARG A 126 28.37 -6.85 3.78
CA ARG A 126 27.79 -7.71 2.75
C ARG A 126 26.51 -8.34 3.28
N ALA A 127 25.39 -8.11 2.60
CA ALA A 127 24.08 -8.65 2.94
C ALA A 127 23.58 -9.60 1.86
N GLU A 128 23.08 -10.76 2.26
CA GLU A 128 22.38 -11.70 1.40
C GLU A 128 20.89 -11.66 1.75
N LEU A 129 20.04 -11.35 0.78
CA LEU A 129 18.59 -11.30 0.94
C LEU A 129 17.93 -12.34 0.07
N THR A 130 16.84 -12.91 0.56
CA THR A 130 16.00 -13.89 -0.15
C THR A 130 14.53 -13.59 0.08
N TRP A 131 13.67 -13.97 -0.86
CA TRP A 131 12.22 -13.85 -0.75
C TRP A 131 11.51 -14.98 -1.50
N ALA A 132 10.21 -15.15 -1.26
CA ALA A 132 9.41 -16.05 -2.06
C ALA A 132 9.18 -15.45 -3.46
N PRO A 133 9.27 -16.25 -4.54
CA PRO A 133 8.86 -15.79 -5.87
C PRO A 133 7.45 -15.19 -5.85
N ALA A 134 7.24 -14.13 -6.62
CA ALA A 134 5.91 -13.57 -6.79
C ALA A 134 4.96 -14.62 -7.41
N PRO A 135 3.70 -14.72 -6.96
CA PRO A 135 2.78 -15.76 -7.43
C PRO A 135 2.33 -15.57 -8.89
N GLU A 136 2.44 -14.36 -9.45
CA GLU A 136 2.00 -14.06 -10.80
C GLU A 136 2.97 -14.59 -11.87
N LYS A 137 2.42 -15.30 -12.86
CA LYS A 137 3.18 -15.96 -13.93
C LYS A 137 3.95 -15.02 -14.86
N ASN A 138 3.54 -13.75 -14.95
CA ASN A 138 4.13 -12.77 -15.86
C ASN A 138 5.22 -11.91 -15.19
N VAL A 139 5.68 -12.26 -14.00
CA VAL A 139 6.79 -11.59 -13.32
C VAL A 139 8.11 -11.94 -14.01
N THR A 140 8.84 -10.92 -14.45
CA THR A 140 10.10 -11.07 -15.18
C THR A 140 11.33 -10.70 -14.34
N GLY A 141 11.11 -10.09 -13.17
CA GLY A 141 12.18 -9.77 -12.23
C GLY A 141 11.70 -8.94 -11.05
N TYR A 142 12.66 -8.37 -10.34
CA TYR A 142 12.48 -7.63 -9.11
C TYR A 142 13.32 -6.36 -9.14
N LEU A 143 12.76 -5.29 -8.60
CA LEU A 143 13.46 -4.03 -8.35
C LEU A 143 13.86 -4.00 -6.87
N VAL A 144 15.15 -3.83 -6.62
CA VAL A 144 15.74 -3.67 -5.30
C VAL A 144 16.25 -2.24 -5.16
N SER A 145 15.85 -1.54 -4.10
CA SER A 145 16.28 -0.17 -3.79
C SER A 145 16.86 -0.11 -2.38
N TYR A 146 18.01 0.53 -2.20
CA TYR A 146 18.68 0.62 -0.89
C TYR A 146 19.61 1.82 -0.77
N GLY A 147 19.92 2.20 0.47
CA GLY A 147 20.79 3.32 0.80
C GLY A 147 20.14 4.70 0.59
N GLU A 148 20.85 5.73 1.01
CA GLU A 148 20.51 7.13 0.76
C GLU A 148 21.78 7.85 0.21
N PRO A 149 21.75 8.43 -1.01
CA PRO A 149 20.63 8.40 -1.95
C PRO A 149 20.33 6.99 -2.45
N ALA A 150 19.06 6.74 -2.76
CA ALA A 150 18.56 5.42 -3.16
C ALA A 150 19.27 4.87 -4.42
N ARG A 151 20.00 3.77 -4.26
CA ARG A 151 20.54 2.97 -5.35
C ARG A 151 19.51 1.94 -5.78
N GLN A 152 19.37 1.70 -7.09
CA GLN A 152 18.43 0.72 -7.63
C GLN A 152 19.13 -0.35 -8.45
N LEU A 153 18.69 -1.59 -8.28
CA LEU A 153 19.16 -2.76 -9.03
C LEU A 153 17.97 -3.58 -9.51
N LYS A 154 18.05 -4.10 -10.73
CA LYS A 154 17.10 -5.09 -11.24
C LYS A 154 17.73 -6.47 -11.14
N VAL A 155 16.97 -7.44 -10.62
CA VAL A 155 17.40 -8.84 -10.53
C VAL A 155 16.30 -9.77 -11.05
N THR A 156 16.67 -10.92 -11.58
CA THR A 156 15.73 -11.90 -12.14
C THR A 156 15.44 -13.06 -11.17
N SER A 157 16.33 -13.33 -10.23
CA SER A 157 16.15 -14.36 -9.22
C SER A 157 15.61 -13.77 -7.91
N PRO A 158 14.89 -14.56 -7.08
CA PRO A 158 14.31 -14.11 -5.81
C PRO A 158 15.35 -14.02 -4.67
N ARG A 159 16.56 -13.57 -5.01
CA ARG A 159 17.70 -13.42 -4.11
C ARG A 159 18.63 -12.33 -4.61
N ILE A 160 19.33 -11.69 -3.70
CA ILE A 160 20.39 -10.73 -4.05
C ILE A 160 21.48 -10.72 -2.98
N THR A 161 22.70 -10.47 -3.42
CA THR A 161 23.82 -10.12 -2.53
C THR A 161 24.16 -8.66 -2.75
N LEU A 162 24.08 -7.87 -1.68
CA LEU A 162 24.46 -6.47 -1.66
C LEU A 162 25.83 -6.34 -0.97
N ASN A 163 26.75 -5.61 -1.60
CA ASN A 163 28.06 -5.29 -1.04
C ASN A 163 28.15 -3.79 -0.73
N GLY A 164 28.99 -3.40 0.23
CA GLY A 164 29.16 -1.99 0.58
C GLY A 164 27.96 -1.40 1.30
N VAL A 165 27.20 -2.20 2.05
CA VAL A 165 25.96 -1.78 2.71
C VAL A 165 26.14 -1.68 4.23
N ALA A 166 25.88 -0.47 4.74
CA ALA A 166 26.02 -0.14 6.15
C ALA A 166 24.86 -0.73 6.99
N PRO A 167 25.08 -0.94 8.30
CA PRO A 167 24.01 -1.33 9.22
C PRO A 167 22.85 -0.34 9.19
N ASN A 168 21.65 -0.84 9.47
CA ASN A 168 20.38 -0.10 9.45
C ASN A 168 19.96 0.45 8.09
N THR A 169 20.69 0.15 7.01
CA THR A 169 20.21 0.43 5.64
C THR A 169 18.88 -0.29 5.42
N ILE A 170 17.87 0.47 4.95
CA ILE A 170 16.57 -0.10 4.58
C ILE A 170 16.66 -0.58 3.13
N VAL A 171 16.52 -1.89 2.94
CA VAL A 171 16.39 -2.50 1.61
C VAL A 171 14.90 -2.59 1.27
N ARG A 172 14.53 -2.14 0.07
CA ARG A 172 13.16 -2.13 -0.45
C ARG A 172 13.10 -3.01 -1.69
N ILE A 173 12.11 -3.90 -1.76
CA ILE A 173 11.99 -4.85 -2.88
C ILE A 173 10.54 -4.90 -3.37
N LYS A 174 10.36 -4.94 -4.70
CA LYS A 174 9.08 -5.23 -5.35
C LYS A 174 9.27 -6.00 -6.66
N ALA A 175 8.28 -6.76 -7.07
CA ALA A 175 8.29 -7.46 -8.35
C ALA A 175 8.03 -6.52 -9.53
N VAL A 176 8.42 -6.96 -10.73
CA VAL A 176 8.19 -6.28 -12.01
C VAL A 176 7.66 -7.31 -13.01
N ASN A 177 6.56 -7.00 -13.68
CA ASN A 177 5.99 -7.88 -14.71
C ASN A 177 6.50 -7.57 -16.12
N SER A 178 6.12 -8.42 -17.07
CA SER A 178 6.48 -8.31 -18.49
C SER A 178 5.98 -7.03 -19.18
N ARG A 179 5.00 -6.33 -18.59
CA ARG A 179 4.53 -5.01 -19.06
C ARG A 179 5.34 -3.85 -18.47
N GLY A 180 6.34 -4.13 -17.64
CA GLY A 180 7.12 -3.13 -16.92
C GLY A 180 6.41 -2.53 -15.70
N LEU A 181 5.23 -3.03 -15.33
CA LEU A 181 4.55 -2.58 -14.11
C LEU A 181 5.23 -3.18 -12.89
N THR A 182 5.43 -2.33 -11.89
CA THR A 182 6.02 -2.74 -10.60
C THR A 182 4.95 -3.05 -9.58
N GLY A 183 5.26 -3.88 -8.59
CA GLY A 183 4.33 -4.16 -7.50
C GLY A 183 3.86 -2.91 -6.77
N TRP A 184 2.64 -2.98 -6.24
CA TRP A 184 1.92 -1.84 -5.65
C TRP A 184 2.45 -1.40 -4.28
N ASP A 185 3.19 -2.25 -3.57
CA ASP A 185 3.90 -1.89 -2.34
C ASP A 185 5.34 -2.40 -2.36
N TRP A 186 6.19 -1.67 -1.66
CA TRP A 186 7.55 -2.09 -1.35
C TRP A 186 7.56 -2.94 -0.08
N VAL A 187 8.12 -4.13 -0.15
CA VAL A 187 8.56 -4.78 1.09
C VAL A 187 9.83 -4.08 1.57
N ARG A 188 9.88 -3.73 2.85
CA ARG A 188 10.97 -2.98 3.47
C ARG A 188 11.60 -3.83 4.56
N ILE A 189 12.91 -4.01 4.54
CA ILE A 189 13.64 -4.76 5.57
C ILE A 189 14.92 -4.02 5.97
N PRO A 190 15.10 -3.69 7.27
CA PRO A 190 16.35 -3.09 7.74
C PRO A 190 17.44 -4.15 7.87
N LEU A 191 18.66 -3.81 7.45
CA LEU A 191 19.84 -4.65 7.71
C LEU A 191 20.28 -4.49 9.17
N LYS A 192 19.98 -5.47 10.01
CA LYS A 192 20.41 -5.49 11.42
C LYS A 192 21.73 -6.23 11.57
N ILE A 193 22.65 -5.69 12.38
CA ILE A 193 23.87 -6.41 12.79
C ILE A 193 23.43 -7.66 13.58
N PRO A 194 23.99 -8.85 13.31
CA PRO A 194 23.75 -10.01 14.16
C PRO A 194 24.17 -9.70 15.59
N THR A 195 23.28 -9.94 16.55
CA THR A 195 23.50 -9.69 17.99
C THR A 195 24.64 -10.52 18.59
N ASP A 196 25.16 -11.52 17.87
CA ASP A 196 26.27 -12.36 18.34
C ASP A 196 27.66 -11.79 18.01
N ALA A 197 27.75 -10.62 17.38
CA ALA A 197 29.02 -9.98 17.03
C ALA A 197 29.66 -9.15 18.17
N THR A 198 29.01 -9.05 19.34
CA THR A 198 29.53 -8.30 20.52
C THR A 198 30.09 -9.19 21.63
N ALA A 199 30.28 -10.48 21.40
CA ALA A 199 30.89 -11.39 22.37
C ALA A 199 32.25 -11.92 21.88
N LYS A 200 33.27 -11.05 21.85
CA LYS A 200 34.68 -11.42 21.98
C LYS A 200 35.46 -10.27 22.61
#